data_AF-A0A1T4V1K5-F1
#
_entry.id   AF-A0A1T4V1K5-F1
#
_cell.length_a   1.000
_cell.length_b   1.000
_cell.length_c   1.000
_cell.angle_alpha   90.00
_cell.angle_beta   90.00
_cell.angle_gamma   90.00
#
_symmetry.space_group_name_H-M   'P 1'
#
loop_
_entity.id
_entity.type
_entity.pdbx_description
1 polymer ?
#
loop_
_entity_poly.entity_id
_entity_poly.type
_entity_poly.pdbx_seq_one_letter_code
_entity_poly.pdbx_strand_id
1 'polypeptide(L)'
;MSVKVSHITHVSNLNNIRATNSDCFFTDIHADLAFAEQIDDFSRIDELDSKKIHAKYWQDCKEEKQAEFLAHQSVSWNCIRQIGVKTPELAEEVKKIIASSNHQPDVVVKPEWYY
;
A
#
# COMPACT_ATOMS: atom_id res chain seq x y z
N MET A 1 -10.36 -8.61 8.40
CA MET A 1 -10.65 -7.36 7.66
C MET A 1 -9.66 -7.32 6.51
N SER A 2 -10.09 -7.70 5.31
CA SER A 2 -9.21 -7.76 4.13
C SER A 2 -9.04 -6.34 3.61
N VAL A 3 -7.88 -5.74 3.88
CA VAL A 3 -7.55 -4.42 3.33
C VAL A 3 -7.10 -4.65 1.89
N LYS A 4 -7.99 -4.44 0.93
CA LYS A 4 -7.59 -4.30 -0.48
C LYS A 4 -6.90 -2.95 -0.59
N VAL A 5 -5.57 -2.94 -0.57
CA VAL A 5 -4.79 -1.71 -0.77
C VAL A 5 -4.74 -1.45 -2.27
N SER A 6 -5.78 -0.83 -2.84
CA SER A 6 -5.90 -0.61 -4.29
C SER A 6 -4.95 0.46 -4.84
N HIS A 7 -4.24 1.19 -3.97
CA HIS A 7 -3.27 2.21 -4.35
C HIS A 7 -2.14 2.20 -3.32
N ILE A 8 -1.06 1.50 -3.61
CA ILE A 8 0.16 1.56 -2.81
C ILE A 8 0.99 2.71 -3.31
N THR A 9 0.90 3.84 -2.60
CA THR A 9 1.83 4.93 -2.84
C THR A 9 3.06 4.82 -1.95
N HIS A 10 3.08 3.98 -0.90
CA HIS A 10 4.28 3.76 -0.06
C HIS A 10 4.11 2.56 0.93
N VAL A 11 4.62 1.36 0.61
CA VAL A 11 4.86 0.32 1.65
C VAL A 11 6.27 0.48 2.20
N SER A 12 6.41 1.23 3.28
CA SER A 12 7.73 1.50 3.89
C SER A 12 8.23 0.41 4.85
N ASN A 13 7.45 -0.67 5.05
CA ASN A 13 7.76 -1.68 6.08
C ASN A 13 7.44 -3.12 5.67
N LEU A 14 7.91 -3.52 4.49
CA LEU A 14 7.72 -4.89 3.96
C LEU A 14 8.19 -5.95 4.95
N ASN A 15 9.32 -5.72 5.63
CA ASN A 15 9.89 -6.70 6.55
C ASN A 15 8.96 -7.02 7.73
N ASN A 16 8.29 -6.03 8.31
CA ASN A 16 7.36 -6.30 9.43
C ASN A 16 6.09 -7.00 8.95
N ILE A 17 5.59 -6.66 7.76
CA ILE A 17 4.42 -7.35 7.20
C ILE A 17 4.80 -8.81 6.95
N ARG A 18 5.91 -9.08 6.27
CA ARG A 18 6.41 -10.43 5.99
C ARG A 18 6.67 -11.26 7.24
N ALA A 19 7.15 -10.62 8.31
CA ALA A 19 7.38 -11.28 9.60
C ALA A 19 6.07 -11.66 10.32
N THR A 20 4.96 -10.98 10.03
CA THR A 20 3.66 -11.21 10.68
C THR A 20 2.64 -11.89 9.76
N ASN A 21 2.90 -11.90 8.45
CA ASN A 21 2.14 -12.56 7.41
C ASN A 21 3.10 -12.98 6.28
N SER A 22 3.41 -14.27 6.23
CA SER A 22 4.26 -14.84 5.18
C SER A 22 3.52 -15.06 3.85
N ASP A 23 2.19 -14.97 3.86
CA ASP A 23 1.32 -15.13 2.69
C ASP A 23 1.09 -13.75 2.05
N CYS A 24 2.18 -13.21 1.50
CA CYS A 24 2.18 -11.93 0.82
C CYS A 24 3.12 -11.94 -0.38
N PHE A 25 2.77 -11.21 -1.43
CA PHE A 25 3.52 -11.09 -2.66
C PHE A 25 3.33 -9.69 -3.24
N PHE A 26 4.14 -9.32 -4.22
CA PHE A 26 3.91 -8.14 -5.04
C PHE A 26 3.72 -8.54 -6.50
N THR A 27 3.14 -7.64 -7.29
CA THR A 27 3.00 -7.80 -8.74
C THR A 27 3.85 -6.78 -9.47
N ASP A 28 4.37 -7.17 -10.63
CA ASP A 28 5.15 -6.31 -11.53
C ASP A 28 4.28 -5.28 -12.27
N ILE A 29 2.99 -5.61 -12.43
CA ILE A 29 1.95 -4.81 -13.06
C ILE A 29 0.63 -4.94 -12.30
N HIS A 30 -0.46 -4.39 -12.83
CA HIS A 30 -1.80 -4.55 -12.27
C HIS A 30 -2.16 -6.03 -12.01
N ALA A 31 -2.47 -6.34 -10.75
CA ALA A 31 -2.72 -7.71 -10.29
C ALA A 31 -3.88 -8.46 -10.96
N ASP A 32 -4.80 -7.76 -11.62
CA ASP A 32 -5.94 -8.36 -12.33
C ASP A 32 -5.58 -8.79 -13.77
N LEU A 33 -4.37 -8.47 -14.26
CA LEU A 33 -3.92 -8.89 -15.59
C LEU A 33 -3.48 -10.36 -15.59
N ALA A 34 -3.87 -11.09 -16.63
CA ALA A 34 -3.58 -12.53 -16.78
C ALA A 34 -2.07 -12.86 -16.86
N PHE A 35 -1.24 -11.87 -17.16
CA PHE A 35 0.21 -11.99 -17.27
C PHE A 35 0.95 -11.26 -16.15
N ALA A 36 0.24 -10.80 -15.11
CA ALA A 36 0.87 -10.25 -13.92
C ALA A 36 1.61 -11.38 -13.18
N GLU A 37 2.89 -11.15 -12.90
CA GLU A 37 3.67 -12.09 -12.09
C GLU A 37 3.34 -11.86 -10.62
N GLN A 38 3.07 -12.94 -9.87
CA GLN A 38 2.93 -12.89 -8.42
C GLN A 38 4.28 -13.29 -7.82
N ILE A 39 5.00 -12.32 -7.26
CA ILE A 39 6.39 -12.48 -6.82
C ILE A 39 6.43 -12.45 -5.29
N ASP A 40 6.79 -13.57 -4.67
CA ASP A 40 7.04 -13.71 -3.24
C ASP A 40 8.54 -13.67 -2.88
N ASP A 41 9.42 -13.67 -3.89
CA ASP A 41 10.84 -13.35 -3.75
C ASP A 41 11.07 -11.83 -3.72
N PHE A 42 11.04 -11.28 -2.51
CA PHE A 42 11.27 -9.86 -2.26
C PHE A 42 12.68 -9.36 -2.57
N SER A 43 13.64 -10.23 -2.91
CA SER A 43 14.92 -9.77 -3.47
C SER A 43 14.76 -9.13 -4.86
N ARG A 44 13.66 -9.45 -5.55
CA ARG A 44 13.30 -8.95 -6.88
C ARG A 44 12.54 -7.62 -6.84
N ILE A 45 12.31 -7.02 -5.67
CA ILE A 45 11.51 -5.80 -5.59
C ILE A 45 12.14 -4.61 -6.33
N ASP A 46 13.47 -4.63 -6.49
CA ASP A 46 14.21 -3.65 -7.27
C ASP A 46 14.00 -3.79 -8.80
N GLU A 47 13.32 -4.84 -9.26
CA GLU A 47 12.86 -4.98 -10.65
C GLU A 47 11.71 -4.01 -10.97
N LEU A 48 10.97 -3.56 -9.95
CA LEU A 48 9.90 -2.59 -10.12
C LEU A 48 10.48 -1.22 -10.52
N ASP A 49 10.02 -0.68 -11.65
CA ASP A 49 10.44 0.65 -12.08
C ASP A 49 9.74 1.73 -11.22
N SER A 50 10.45 2.16 -10.17
CA SER A 50 9.99 3.21 -9.27
C SER A 50 9.59 4.50 -10.01
N LYS A 51 10.22 4.82 -11.16
CA LYS A 51 9.84 6.01 -11.94
C LYS A 51 8.45 5.86 -12.56
N LYS A 52 8.11 4.66 -13.04
CA LYS A 52 6.78 4.35 -13.59
C LYS A 52 5.72 4.34 -12.50
N ILE A 53 6.00 3.71 -11.36
CA ILE A 53 5.09 3.67 -10.19
C ILE A 53 4.73 5.09 -9.74
N HIS A 54 5.72 5.97 -9.62
CA HIS A 54 5.52 7.34 -9.17
C HIS A 54 5.21 8.34 -10.30
N ALA A 55 5.00 7.87 -11.54
CA ALA A 55 4.78 8.74 -12.69
C ALA A 55 3.48 9.53 -12.54
N LYS A 56 3.53 10.85 -12.80
CA LYS A 56 2.34 11.73 -12.83
C LYS A 56 1.50 11.50 -14.08
N TYR A 57 2.14 11.23 -15.21
CA TYR A 57 1.51 10.91 -16.49
C TYR A 57 1.70 9.42 -16.77
N TRP A 58 0.60 8.69 -16.85
CA TRP A 58 0.59 7.22 -16.80
C TRP A 58 0.18 6.55 -18.11
N GLN A 59 -0.03 7.31 -19.18
CA GLN A 59 -0.51 6.78 -20.47
C GLN A 59 0.41 5.68 -21.03
N ASP A 60 1.74 5.83 -20.85
CA ASP A 60 2.74 4.90 -21.36
C ASP A 60 3.22 3.85 -20.33
N CYS A 61 2.74 3.91 -19.10
CA CYS A 61 3.18 3.02 -18.01
C CYS A 61 2.03 2.63 -17.08
N LYS A 62 0.82 2.53 -17.64
CA LYS A 62 -0.41 2.37 -16.89
C LYS A 62 -0.38 1.12 -16.02
N GLU A 63 0.04 0.00 -16.59
CA GLU A 63 -0.04 -1.29 -15.92
C GLU A 63 1.08 -1.45 -14.88
N GLU A 64 2.31 -1.00 -15.17
CA GLU A 64 3.41 -0.99 -14.19
C GLU A 64 3.15 -0.01 -13.04
N LYS A 65 2.44 1.09 -13.32
CA LYS A 65 2.03 2.03 -12.28
C LYS A 65 1.07 1.40 -11.27
N GLN A 66 0.34 0.38 -11.69
CA GLN A 66 -0.63 -0.36 -10.88
C GLN A 66 -0.03 -1.64 -10.27
N ALA A 67 1.30 -1.75 -10.20
CA ALA A 67 1.95 -2.76 -9.37
C ALA A 67 1.44 -2.66 -7.91
N GLU A 68 1.03 -3.79 -7.34
CA GLU A 68 0.45 -3.87 -6.01
C GLU A 68 1.28 -4.79 -5.11
N PHE A 69 1.22 -4.56 -3.80
CA PHE A 69 1.64 -5.50 -2.77
C PHE A 69 0.40 -6.03 -2.07
N LEU A 70 0.26 -7.34 -2.06
CA LEU A 70 -0.91 -8.04 -1.57
C LEU A 70 -0.52 -8.90 -0.39
N ALA A 71 -1.28 -8.80 0.69
CA ALA A 71 -1.16 -9.65 1.86
C ALA A 71 -2.49 -10.37 2.07
N HIS A 72 -2.45 -11.70 2.19
CA HIS A 72 -3.64 -12.52 2.27
C HIS A 72 -4.37 -12.30 3.61
N GLN A 73 -5.70 -12.11 3.53
CA GLN A 73 -6.68 -11.94 4.62
C GLN A 73 -6.51 -10.73 5.56
N SER A 74 -5.30 -10.44 6.03
CA SER A 74 -5.05 -9.41 7.03
C SER A 74 -3.61 -8.91 7.05
N VAL A 75 -3.45 -7.67 7.55
CA VAL A 75 -2.16 -7.08 7.92
C VAL A 75 -2.25 -6.69 9.39
N SER A 76 -1.19 -6.95 10.16
CA SER A 76 -1.11 -6.55 11.57
C SER A 76 -1.23 -5.04 11.69
N TRP A 77 -2.10 -4.56 12.59
CA TRP A 77 -2.30 -3.13 12.84
C TRP A 77 -0.98 -2.39 13.16
N ASN A 78 -0.06 -3.05 13.88
CA ASN A 78 1.25 -2.50 14.21
C ASN A 78 2.18 -2.28 12.99
N CYS A 79 1.83 -2.81 11.82
CA CYS A 79 2.58 -2.57 10.59
C CYS A 79 2.17 -1.27 9.89
N ILE A 80 1.00 -0.71 10.23
CA ILE A 80 0.51 0.53 9.64
C ILE A 80 1.30 1.70 10.22
N ARG A 81 2.06 2.44 9.41
CA ARG A 81 2.85 3.59 9.92
C ARG A 81 2.14 4.92 9.76
N GLN A 82 1.32 5.04 8.73
CA GLN A 82 0.66 6.28 8.38
C GLN A 82 -0.71 5.98 7.75
N ILE A 83 -1.68 6.84 8.02
CA ILE A 83 -3.00 6.84 7.42
C ILE A 83 -3.16 8.16 6.67
N GLY A 84 -3.29 8.08 5.35
CA GLY A 84 -3.67 9.23 4.53
C GLY A 84 -5.19 9.41 4.52
N VAL A 85 -5.66 10.64 4.66
CA VAL A 85 -7.09 11.01 4.54
C VAL A 85 -7.29 12.18 3.59
N LYS A 86 -8.48 12.32 3.02
CA LYS A 86 -8.76 13.37 2.02
C LYS A 86 -8.86 14.78 2.62
N THR A 87 -9.38 14.92 3.84
CA THR A 87 -9.65 16.23 4.45
C THR A 87 -9.22 16.31 5.92
N PRO A 88 -9.03 17.52 6.47
CA PRO A 88 -8.72 17.71 7.89
C PRO A 88 -9.80 17.16 8.83
N GLU A 89 -11.07 17.27 8.46
CA GLU A 89 -12.18 16.77 9.28
C GLU A 89 -12.11 15.25 9.45
N LEU A 90 -11.83 14.53 8.34
CA LEU A 90 -11.59 13.09 8.37
C LEU A 90 -10.35 12.74 9.20
N ALA A 91 -9.30 13.59 9.20
CA ALA A 91 -8.11 13.33 10.01
C ALA A 91 -8.45 13.32 11.49
N GLU A 92 -9.25 14.29 11.95
CA GLU A 92 -9.69 14.37 13.35
C GLU A 92 -10.63 13.22 13.72
N GLU A 93 -11.50 12.79 12.81
CA GLU A 93 -12.33 11.61 13.01
C GLU A 93 -11.50 10.33 13.17
N VAL A 94 -10.55 10.09 12.25
CA VAL A 94 -9.67 8.92 12.32
C VAL A 94 -8.84 8.93 13.61
N LYS A 95 -8.28 10.09 13.99
CA LYS A 95 -7.54 10.23 15.26
C LYS A 95 -8.38 9.86 16.47
N LYS A 96 -9.66 10.24 16.50
CA LYS A 96 -10.60 9.85 17.57
C LYS A 96 -10.85 8.34 17.59
N ILE A 97 -11.02 7.72 16.42
CA ILE A 97 -11.24 6.27 16.30
C ILE A 97 -10.05 5.48 16.84
N ILE A 98 -8.82 5.90 16.50
CA ILE A 98 -7.59 5.20 16.91
C ILE A 98 -7.09 5.60 18.30
N ALA A 99 -7.69 6.60 18.96
CA ALA A 99 -7.21 7.13 20.24
C ALA A 99 -7.15 6.09 21.37
N SER A 100 -8.02 5.07 21.32
CA SER A 100 -8.03 3.97 22.30
C SER A 100 -7.14 2.79 21.93
N SER A 101 -6.51 2.82 20.75
CA SER A 101 -5.56 1.79 20.32
C SER A 101 -4.18 2.03 20.93
N ASN A 102 -3.49 0.93 21.28
CA ASN A 102 -2.10 0.98 21.73
C ASN A 102 -1.15 1.51 20.63
N HIS A 103 -1.44 1.19 19.37
CA HIS A 103 -0.68 1.68 18.22
C HIS A 103 -1.46 2.80 17.52
N GLN A 104 -0.83 3.96 17.35
CA GLN A 104 -1.46 5.18 16.84
C GLN A 104 -0.60 5.74 15.70
N PRO A 105 -0.77 5.23 14.47
CA PRO A 105 -0.03 5.74 13.31
C PRO A 105 -0.36 7.20 13.02
N ASP A 106 0.56 7.90 12.36
CA ASP A 106 0.36 9.28 11.95
C ASP A 106 -0.83 9.39 10.98
N VAL A 107 -1.72 10.34 11.24
CA VAL A 107 -2.84 10.64 10.33
C VAL A 107 -2.52 11.93 9.58
N VAL A 108 -2.37 11.84 8.25
CA VAL A 108 -1.96 12.95 7.39
C VAL A 108 -3.01 13.27 6.34
N VAL A 109 -3.21 14.56 6.08
CA VAL A 109 -4.12 15.03 5.03
C VAL A 109 -3.40 14.97 3.68
N LYS A 110 -3.90 14.11 2.79
CA LYS A 110 -3.32 13.76 1.49
C LYS A 110 -4.39 13.77 0.39
N PRO A 111 -5.01 14.93 0.08
CA PRO A 111 -6.04 15.04 -0.94
C PRO A 111 -5.52 14.55 -2.31
N GLU A 112 -4.22 14.66 -2.58
CA GLU A 112 -3.58 14.20 -3.82
C GLU A 112 -3.59 12.67 -4.01
N TRP A 113 -3.94 11.89 -2.97
CA TRP A 113 -4.09 10.43 -3.07
C TRP A 113 -5.50 9.99 -3.50
N TYR A 114 -6.44 10.93 -3.58
CA TYR A 114 -7.83 10.65 -3.91
C TYR A 114 -8.16 11.29 -5.26
N TYR A 115 -8.86 10.54 -6.11
CA TYR A 115 -9.48 11.06 -7.32
C TYR A 115 -10.68 11.97 -7.01
#